data_AF-A0A7K1LIW3-F1
#
_entry.id   AF-A0A7K1LIW3-F1
#
_cell.length_a   1.000
_cell.length_b   1.000
_cell.length_c   1.000
_cell.angle_alpha   90.00
_cell.angle_beta   90.00
_cell.angle_gamma   90.00
#
_symmetry.space_group_name_H-M   'P 1'
#
loop_
_entity.id
_entity.type
_entity.pdbx_description
1 polymer ?
#
loop_
_entity_poly.entity_id
_entity_poly.type
_entity_poly.pdbx_seq_one_letter_code
_entity_poly.pdbx_strand_id
1 'polypeptide(L)'
;MNSAEPRTSDDRTFTAGHLPGRRASAWLRVSVWLGFPMACVGALWICFGRSLFGAGGSLVPTFLVSVGPLFLVVMLIASWRMRKDAQRYEAGTTSPLLSVVQTLTWILAGIFGFLIPDRVDGKTVSGLSQVFGQDLVGLSAGFGNTFAILTFVGAFATLIIAIGQERFSDRKSSGRPATEDEILDALNYNDGQY
;
A
#
# COMPACT_ATOMS: atom_id res chain seq x y z
N MET A 1 48.96 -11.88 -37.97
CA MET A 1 48.34 -12.23 -36.68
C MET A 1 47.50 -11.05 -36.22
N ASN A 2 46.19 -11.13 -36.41
CA ASN A 2 45.22 -10.26 -35.74
C ASN A 2 44.00 -11.14 -35.49
N SER A 3 43.94 -11.68 -34.29
CA SER A 3 42.88 -12.57 -33.83
C SER A 3 41.63 -11.73 -33.57
N ALA A 4 40.63 -11.87 -34.43
CA ALA A 4 39.32 -11.28 -34.19
C ALA A 4 38.66 -12.02 -33.02
N GLU A 5 38.45 -11.28 -31.93
CA GLU A 5 37.77 -11.74 -30.72
C GLU A 5 36.28 -11.99 -31.05
N PRO A 6 35.72 -13.17 -30.72
CA PRO A 6 34.30 -13.40 -30.93
C PRO A 6 33.51 -12.57 -29.90
N ARG A 7 32.78 -11.55 -30.39
CA ARG A 7 31.75 -10.86 -29.60
C ARG A 7 30.75 -11.92 -29.12
N THR A 8 30.83 -12.25 -27.83
CA THR A 8 29.79 -12.99 -27.14
C THR A 8 28.56 -12.09 -27.07
N SER A 9 27.70 -12.20 -28.08
CA SER A 9 26.31 -11.75 -27.99
C SER A 9 25.68 -12.56 -26.87
N ASP A 10 25.64 -11.98 -25.68
CA ASP A 10 24.83 -12.41 -24.55
C ASP A 10 23.36 -12.24 -24.98
N ASP A 11 22.92 -13.15 -25.83
CA ASP A 11 21.57 -13.27 -26.36
C ASP A 11 20.71 -13.82 -25.22
N ARG A 12 20.51 -12.97 -24.21
CA ARG A 12 19.49 -13.15 -23.18
C ARG A 12 18.17 -13.02 -23.91
N THR A 13 17.75 -14.15 -24.46
CA THR A 13 16.39 -14.50 -24.81
C THR A 13 15.50 -14.08 -23.65
N PHE A 14 14.98 -12.85 -23.72
CA PHE A 14 13.93 -12.38 -22.85
C PHE A 14 12.77 -13.33 -23.06
N THR A 15 12.54 -14.24 -22.11
CA THR A 15 11.33 -15.03 -22.04
C THR A 15 10.16 -14.05 -22.01
N ALA A 16 9.51 -13.91 -23.17
CA ALA A 16 8.44 -12.98 -23.40
C ALA A 16 7.34 -13.22 -22.37
N GLY A 17 7.22 -12.32 -21.39
CA GLY A 17 6.14 -12.33 -20.42
C GLY A 17 6.45 -11.65 -19.09
N HIS A 18 7.69 -11.69 -18.60
CA HIS A 18 8.02 -11.17 -17.27
C HIS A 18 9.24 -10.24 -17.27
N LEU A 19 9.16 -9.17 -16.48
CA LEU A 19 10.23 -8.21 -16.28
C LEU A 19 11.29 -8.78 -15.31
N PRO A 20 12.59 -8.70 -15.66
CA PRO A 20 13.68 -9.07 -14.75
C PRO A 20 13.97 -7.95 -13.73
N GLY A 21 14.67 -8.29 -12.64
CA GLY A 21 15.38 -7.31 -11.80
C GLY A 21 14.72 -6.90 -10.47
N ARG A 22 13.59 -7.48 -10.06
CA ARG A 22 13.00 -7.20 -8.74
C ARG A 22 13.62 -8.08 -7.65
N ARG A 23 13.91 -7.49 -6.48
CA ARG A 23 14.46 -8.23 -5.33
C ARG A 23 13.51 -9.38 -4.94
N ALA A 24 14.04 -10.59 -4.90
CA ALA A 24 13.34 -11.79 -4.46
C ALA A 24 13.49 -11.92 -2.94
N SER A 25 12.57 -11.35 -2.16
CA SER A 25 12.51 -11.57 -0.72
C SER A 25 11.18 -12.18 -0.31
N ALA A 26 11.21 -13.06 0.68
CA ALA A 26 10.02 -13.73 1.22
C ALA A 26 8.99 -12.69 1.71
N TRP A 27 9.46 -11.65 2.41
CA TRP A 27 8.59 -10.57 2.88
C TRP A 27 7.84 -9.86 1.75
N LEU A 28 8.52 -9.53 0.64
CA LEU A 28 7.90 -8.84 -0.49
C LEU A 28 6.92 -9.72 -1.27
N ARG A 29 7.04 -11.04 -1.17
CA ARG A 29 6.01 -11.97 -1.69
C ARG A 29 4.82 -12.06 -0.76
N VAL A 30 5.09 -12.22 0.53
CA VAL A 30 4.05 -12.38 1.56
C VAL A 30 3.21 -11.11 1.68
N SER A 31 3.82 -9.92 1.59
CA SER A 31 3.08 -8.65 1.68
C SER A 31 2.03 -8.48 0.56
N VAL A 32 2.31 -9.01 -0.64
CA VAL A 32 1.33 -9.04 -1.75
C VAL A 32 0.08 -9.85 -1.36
N TRP A 33 0.27 -10.99 -0.72
CA TRP A 33 -0.82 -11.86 -0.29
C TRP A 33 -1.54 -11.33 0.94
N LEU A 34 -0.80 -10.74 1.89
CA LEU A 34 -1.36 -10.14 3.10
C LEU A 34 -2.19 -8.87 2.82
N GLY A 35 -2.02 -8.23 1.66
CA GLY A 35 -2.78 -7.04 1.26
C GLY A 35 -4.29 -7.16 1.44
N PHE A 36 -4.88 -8.22 0.89
CA PHE A 36 -6.31 -8.46 0.94
C PHE A 36 -6.85 -8.75 2.35
N PRO A 37 -6.31 -9.74 3.11
CA PRO A 37 -6.81 -10.01 4.45
C PRO A 37 -6.59 -8.81 5.39
N MET A 38 -5.46 -8.10 5.28
CA MET A 38 -5.21 -6.92 6.12
C MET A 38 -6.12 -5.73 5.78
N ALA A 39 -6.57 -5.59 4.52
CA ALA A 39 -7.59 -4.60 4.18
C ALA A 39 -8.92 -4.90 4.89
N CYS A 40 -9.36 -6.15 4.89
CA CYS A 40 -10.58 -6.59 5.57
C CYS A 40 -10.46 -6.44 7.10
N VAL A 41 -9.36 -6.97 7.66
CA VAL A 41 -9.08 -6.88 9.10
C VAL A 41 -8.97 -5.44 9.54
N GLY A 42 -8.25 -4.59 8.80
CA GLY A 42 -8.11 -3.17 9.12
C GLY A 42 -9.44 -2.42 9.06
N ALA A 43 -10.28 -2.67 8.06
CA ALA A 43 -11.61 -2.06 7.96
C ALA A 43 -12.52 -2.47 9.12
N LEU A 44 -12.59 -3.77 9.42
CA LEU A 44 -13.36 -4.28 10.55
C LEU A 44 -12.83 -3.73 11.88
N TRP A 45 -11.51 -3.64 12.03
CA TRP A 45 -10.85 -3.10 13.22
C TRP A 45 -11.15 -1.61 13.42
N ILE A 46 -11.15 -0.80 12.36
CA ILE A 46 -11.50 0.63 12.46
C ILE A 46 -12.97 0.81 12.89
N CYS A 47 -13.87 -0.08 12.44
CA CYS A 47 -15.28 -0.03 12.82
C CYS A 47 -15.52 -0.53 14.26
N PHE A 48 -14.98 -1.70 14.59
CA PHE A 48 -15.36 -2.48 15.77
C PHE A 48 -14.24 -2.70 16.79
N GLY A 49 -12.99 -2.33 16.50
CA GLY A 49 -11.83 -2.60 17.35
C GLY A 49 -12.03 -2.10 18.78
N ARG A 50 -12.51 -0.87 18.93
CA ARG A 50 -12.92 -0.27 20.23
C ARG A 50 -14.06 -1.01 20.95
N SER A 51 -14.95 -1.69 20.22
CA SER A 51 -16.05 -2.44 20.83
C SER A 51 -15.56 -3.68 21.59
N LEU A 52 -14.43 -4.26 21.18
CA LEU A 52 -13.79 -5.38 21.88
C LEU A 52 -13.29 -5.00 23.28
N PHE A 53 -13.09 -3.71 23.54
CA PHE A 53 -12.66 -3.17 24.83
C PHE A 53 -13.81 -2.51 25.62
N GLY A 54 -15.07 -2.74 25.23
CA GLY A 54 -16.22 -2.14 25.88
C GLY A 54 -16.39 -0.63 25.62
N ALA A 55 -15.75 -0.09 24.58
CA ALA A 55 -15.90 1.30 24.12
C ALA A 55 -16.70 1.38 22.80
N GLY A 56 -17.58 0.41 22.54
CA GLY A 56 -18.47 0.41 21.39
C GLY A 56 -19.72 1.24 21.69
N GLY A 57 -19.90 2.35 20.96
CA GLY A 57 -20.95 3.31 21.21
C GLY A 57 -21.67 3.75 19.94
N SER A 58 -22.32 4.92 20.02
CA SER A 58 -23.18 5.46 18.96
C SER A 58 -22.46 5.74 17.63
N LEU A 59 -21.13 5.82 17.61
CA LEU A 59 -20.36 6.10 16.38
C LEU A 59 -20.04 4.84 15.57
N VAL A 60 -20.25 3.63 16.11
CA VAL A 60 -19.98 2.39 15.37
C VAL A 60 -20.77 2.31 14.05
N PRO A 61 -22.09 2.59 14.00
CA PRO A 61 -22.84 2.56 12.75
C PRO A 61 -22.33 3.59 11.73
N THR A 62 -21.96 4.79 12.18
CA THR A 62 -21.40 5.83 11.31
C THR A 62 -20.10 5.35 10.65
N PHE A 63 -19.19 4.77 11.43
CA PHE A 63 -17.93 4.24 10.90
C PHE A 63 -18.16 3.06 9.96
N LEU A 64 -19.16 2.22 10.24
CA LEU A 64 -19.51 1.07 9.41
C LEU A 64 -20.05 1.46 8.03
N VAL A 65 -20.75 2.59 7.92
CA VAL A 65 -21.31 3.08 6.65
C VAL A 65 -20.34 4.00 5.89
N SER A 66 -19.39 4.64 6.56
CA SER A 66 -18.51 5.66 5.94
C SER A 66 -17.02 5.28 5.95
N VAL A 67 -16.36 5.42 7.10
CA VAL A 67 -14.89 5.32 7.26
C VAL A 67 -14.36 3.93 6.93
N GLY A 68 -15.02 2.88 7.43
CA GLY A 68 -14.63 1.48 7.20
C GLY A 68 -14.69 1.10 5.72
N PRO A 69 -15.84 1.29 5.03
CA PRO A 69 -15.97 1.04 3.60
C PRO A 69 -14.96 1.83 2.76
N LEU A 70 -14.72 3.11 3.07
CA LEU A 70 -13.74 3.92 2.36
C LEU A 70 -12.34 3.32 2.48
N PHE A 71 -11.89 3.02 3.71
CA PHE A 71 -10.59 2.40 3.95
C PHE A 71 -10.47 1.04 3.25
N LEU A 72 -11.51 0.20 3.36
CA LEU A 72 -11.58 -1.10 2.72
C LEU A 72 -11.39 -1.00 1.21
N VAL A 73 -12.18 -0.15 0.54
CA VAL A 73 -12.12 0.01 -0.92
C VAL A 73 -10.74 0.51 -1.36
N VAL A 74 -10.19 1.53 -0.69
CA VAL A 74 -8.86 2.07 -1.03
C VAL A 74 -7.79 1.00 -0.89
N MET A 75 -7.77 0.26 0.22
CA MET A 75 -6.76 -0.76 0.48
C MET A 75 -6.92 -2.01 -0.40
N LEU A 76 -8.16 -2.39 -0.76
CA LEU A 76 -8.43 -3.46 -1.72
C LEU A 76 -7.94 -3.09 -3.11
N ILE A 77 -8.23 -1.87 -3.58
CA ILE A 77 -7.74 -1.41 -4.89
C ILE A 77 -6.22 -1.35 -4.86
N ALA A 78 -5.59 -0.82 -3.80
CA ALA A 78 -4.13 -0.79 -3.68
C ALA A 78 -3.52 -2.20 -3.71
N SER A 79 -4.11 -3.16 -2.99
CA SER A 79 -3.65 -4.55 -2.95
C SER A 79 -3.83 -5.26 -4.28
N TRP A 80 -4.93 -5.00 -4.98
CA TRP A 80 -5.18 -5.51 -6.32
C TRP A 80 -4.17 -4.97 -7.34
N ARG A 81 -3.91 -3.65 -7.32
CA ARG A 81 -2.91 -2.99 -8.16
C ARG A 81 -1.50 -3.53 -7.89
N MET A 82 -1.15 -3.69 -6.62
CA MET A 82 0.12 -4.30 -6.20
C MET A 82 0.26 -5.74 -6.70
N ARG A 83 -0.80 -6.55 -6.61
CA ARG A 83 -0.78 -7.94 -7.10
C ARG A 83 -0.62 -8.00 -8.62
N LYS A 84 -1.35 -7.16 -9.35
CA LYS A 84 -1.25 -7.07 -10.81
C LYS A 84 0.15 -6.61 -11.26
N ASP A 85 0.75 -5.69 -10.52
CA ASP A 85 2.14 -5.28 -10.73
C ASP A 85 3.13 -6.42 -10.44
N ALA A 86 3.00 -7.11 -9.29
CA ALA A 86 3.88 -8.22 -8.92
C ALA A 86 3.83 -9.39 -9.93
N GLN A 87 2.67 -9.66 -10.54
CA GLN A 87 2.50 -10.69 -11.58
C GLN A 87 3.28 -10.40 -12.87
N ARG A 88 3.70 -9.15 -13.12
CA ARG A 88 4.52 -8.82 -14.30
C ARG A 88 6.01 -9.10 -14.10
N TYR A 89 6.46 -9.46 -12.90
CA TYR A 89 7.86 -9.74 -12.59
C TYR A 89 8.07 -11.22 -12.32
N GLU A 90 9.20 -11.78 -12.76
CA GLU A 90 9.54 -13.20 -12.54
C GLU A 90 9.58 -13.56 -11.05
N ALA A 91 10.05 -12.62 -10.24
CA ALA A 91 10.14 -12.80 -8.79
C ALA A 91 8.76 -12.83 -8.11
N GLY A 92 7.68 -12.35 -8.75
CA GLY A 92 6.35 -12.28 -8.16
C GLY A 92 6.29 -11.40 -6.90
N THR A 93 7.20 -10.44 -6.76
CA THR A 93 7.36 -9.62 -5.55
C THR A 93 6.86 -8.19 -5.77
N THR A 94 6.50 -7.51 -4.68
CA THR A 94 6.26 -6.06 -4.70
C THR A 94 7.56 -5.25 -4.53
N SER A 95 7.47 -3.93 -4.68
CA SER A 95 8.55 -3.00 -4.38
C SER A 95 8.76 -2.85 -2.86
N PRO A 96 10.02 -2.74 -2.37
CA PRO A 96 10.32 -2.48 -0.95
C PRO A 96 9.60 -1.26 -0.39
N LEU A 97 9.57 -0.16 -1.14
CA LEU A 97 8.90 1.07 -0.72
C LEU A 97 7.41 0.86 -0.49
N LEU A 98 6.74 0.21 -1.45
CA LEU A 98 5.30 -0.06 -1.36
C LEU A 98 4.99 -0.96 -0.17
N SER A 99 5.79 -2.00 0.04
CA SER A 99 5.64 -2.90 1.19
C SER A 99 5.81 -2.18 2.53
N VAL A 100 6.78 -1.27 2.65
CA VAL A 100 7.02 -0.49 3.88
C VAL A 100 5.85 0.45 4.15
N VAL A 101 5.44 1.24 3.15
CA VAL A 101 4.33 2.21 3.29
C VAL A 101 3.01 1.49 3.64
N GLN A 102 2.74 0.36 3.00
CA GLN A 102 1.57 -0.47 3.31
C GLN A 102 1.61 -1.01 4.74
N THR A 103 2.76 -1.50 5.19
CA THR A 103 2.92 -2.05 6.55
C THR A 103 2.76 -0.97 7.62
N LEU A 104 3.36 0.20 7.40
CA LEU A 104 3.17 1.37 8.26
C LEU A 104 1.70 1.79 8.32
N THR A 105 1.00 1.74 7.18
CA THR A 105 -0.45 2.03 7.13
C THR A 105 -1.26 1.04 7.95
N TRP A 106 -0.90 -0.26 7.95
CA TRP A 106 -1.56 -1.26 8.81
C TRP A 106 -1.33 -0.99 10.30
N ILE A 107 -0.10 -0.64 10.68
CA ILE A 107 0.24 -0.29 12.07
C ILE A 107 -0.56 0.95 12.50
N LEU A 108 -0.62 1.98 11.66
CA LEU A 108 -1.40 3.19 11.93
C LEU A 108 -2.89 2.88 12.07
N ALA A 109 -3.46 2.05 11.20
CA ALA A 109 -4.85 1.60 11.30
C ALA A 109 -5.12 0.82 12.61
N GLY A 110 -4.16 -0.01 13.03
CA GLY A 110 -4.20 -0.72 14.30
C GLY A 110 -4.27 0.23 15.50
N ILE A 111 -3.34 1.19 15.56
CA ILE A 111 -3.30 2.22 16.60
C ILE A 111 -4.57 3.07 16.57
N PHE A 112 -4.99 3.50 15.37
CA PHE A 112 -6.19 4.30 15.18
C PHE A 112 -7.44 3.60 15.73
N GLY A 113 -7.69 2.34 15.34
CA GLY A 113 -8.85 1.59 15.83
C GLY A 113 -8.92 1.44 17.36
N PHE A 114 -7.77 1.52 18.04
CA PHE A 114 -7.67 1.50 19.50
C PHE A 114 -7.89 2.88 20.15
N LEU A 115 -7.43 3.95 19.50
CA LEU A 115 -7.50 5.32 20.00
C LEU A 115 -8.84 6.01 19.75
N ILE A 116 -9.66 5.54 18.79
CA ILE A 116 -10.94 6.19 18.45
C ILE A 116 -11.83 6.31 19.70
N PRO A 117 -12.17 7.53 20.14
CA PRO A 117 -13.18 7.73 21.17
C PRO A 117 -14.58 7.47 20.59
N ASP A 118 -15.43 6.84 21.37
CA ASP A 118 -16.86 6.67 21.15
C ASP A 118 -17.67 7.25 22.32
N ARG A 119 -18.98 7.37 22.14
CA ARG A 119 -19.92 7.71 23.22
C ARG A 119 -20.72 6.51 23.64
N VAL A 120 -20.56 6.14 24.91
CA VAL A 120 -21.37 5.13 25.60
C VAL A 120 -22.06 5.84 26.77
N ASP A 121 -23.39 5.77 26.84
CA ASP A 121 -24.21 6.38 27.89
C ASP A 121 -23.91 7.87 28.18
N GLY A 122 -23.64 8.63 27.12
CA GLY A 122 -23.36 10.07 27.22
C GLY A 122 -21.92 10.44 27.63
N LYS A 123 -21.06 9.47 27.91
CA LYS A 123 -19.63 9.68 28.24
C LYS A 123 -18.73 9.32 27.06
N THR A 124 -17.71 10.14 26.81
CA THR A 124 -16.69 9.85 25.80
C THR A 124 -15.71 8.81 26.35
N VAL A 125 -15.66 7.63 25.74
CA VAL A 125 -14.81 6.50 26.12
C VAL A 125 -14.03 6.00 24.90
N SER A 126 -12.77 5.65 25.06
CA SER A 126 -11.93 5.03 24.02
C SER A 126 -11.37 3.70 24.53
N GLY A 127 -10.87 2.84 23.64
CA GLY A 127 -10.19 1.61 24.05
C GLY A 127 -9.00 1.89 24.98
N LEU A 128 -8.25 2.96 24.68
CA LEU A 128 -7.18 3.44 25.56
C LEU A 128 -7.68 3.86 26.95
N SER A 129 -8.79 4.61 27.02
CA SER A 129 -9.33 5.05 28.30
C SER A 129 -9.88 3.91 29.16
N GLN A 130 -10.45 2.87 28.54
CA GLN A 130 -10.92 1.68 29.24
C GLN A 130 -9.76 0.84 29.80
N VAL A 131 -8.64 0.78 29.08
CA VAL A 131 -7.48 -0.05 29.46
C VAL A 131 -6.50 0.68 30.40
N PHE A 132 -6.30 1.98 30.23
CA PHE A 132 -5.26 2.75 30.91
C PHE A 132 -5.78 3.86 31.84
N GLY A 133 -7.10 4.07 31.92
CA GLY A 133 -7.73 5.02 32.85
C GLY A 133 -8.42 6.22 32.17
N GLN A 134 -9.40 6.80 32.87
CA GLN A 134 -10.25 7.88 32.37
C GLN A 134 -9.52 9.22 32.15
N ASP A 135 -8.37 9.42 32.78
CA ASP A 135 -7.58 10.65 32.63
C ASP A 135 -6.95 10.81 31.23
N LEU A 136 -6.94 9.75 30.42
CA LEU A 136 -6.38 9.74 29.06
C LEU A 136 -7.41 10.00 27.95
N VAL A 137 -8.68 10.28 28.28
CA VAL A 137 -9.72 10.54 27.27
C VAL A 137 -9.36 11.74 26.38
N GLY A 138 -8.88 12.83 26.98
CA GLY A 138 -8.45 14.03 26.23
C GLY A 138 -7.26 13.78 25.31
N LEU A 139 -6.31 12.95 25.76
CA LEU A 139 -5.16 12.51 24.97
C LEU A 139 -5.61 11.64 23.79
N SER A 140 -6.55 10.71 24.01
CA SER A 140 -7.10 9.85 22.96
C SER A 140 -7.91 10.63 21.91
N ALA A 141 -8.60 11.70 22.30
CA ALA A 141 -9.34 12.54 21.36
C ALA A 141 -8.41 13.34 20.43
N GLY A 142 -7.33 13.89 20.98
CA GLY A 142 -6.32 14.61 20.20
C GLY A 142 -5.53 13.70 19.25
N PHE A 143 -5.08 12.54 19.74
CA PHE A 143 -4.36 11.59 18.89
C PHE A 143 -5.27 10.85 17.92
N GLY A 144 -6.53 10.58 18.27
CA GLY A 144 -7.48 9.88 17.42
C GLY A 144 -7.62 10.55 16.04
N ASN A 145 -7.79 11.88 16.00
CA ASN A 145 -7.85 12.62 14.75
C ASN A 145 -6.54 12.58 13.96
N THR A 146 -5.40 12.75 14.63
CA THR A 146 -4.09 12.71 13.99
C THR A 146 -3.82 11.33 13.36
N PHE A 147 -4.07 10.25 14.11
CA PHE A 147 -3.92 8.89 13.59
C PHE A 147 -4.96 8.56 12.51
N ALA A 148 -6.17 9.13 12.56
CA ALA A 148 -7.13 9.02 11.46
C ALA A 148 -6.54 9.60 10.18
N ILE A 149 -6.08 10.85 10.23
CA ILE A 149 -5.50 11.55 9.09
C ILE A 149 -4.29 10.78 8.56
N LEU A 150 -3.35 10.39 9.43
CA LEU A 150 -2.16 9.64 9.04
C LEU A 150 -2.51 8.29 8.41
N THR A 151 -3.52 7.58 8.94
CA THR A 151 -3.97 6.31 8.39
C THR A 151 -4.52 6.48 6.97
N PHE A 152 -5.37 7.50 6.74
CA PHE A 152 -5.91 7.75 5.41
C PHE A 152 -4.87 8.28 4.43
N VAL A 153 -3.98 9.17 4.87
CA VAL A 153 -2.82 9.61 4.07
C VAL A 153 -1.97 8.40 3.69
N GLY A 154 -1.68 7.49 4.62
CA GLY A 154 -0.97 6.25 4.35
C GLY A 154 -1.70 5.34 3.36
N ALA A 155 -3.02 5.18 3.50
CA ALA A 155 -3.84 4.38 2.59
C ALA A 155 -3.83 4.95 1.17
N PHE A 156 -4.04 6.25 1.01
CA PHE A 156 -3.97 6.91 -0.30
C PHE A 156 -2.56 6.93 -0.87
N ALA A 157 -1.52 7.15 -0.07
CA ALA A 157 -0.13 7.06 -0.52
C ALA A 157 0.18 5.65 -1.02
N THR A 158 -0.25 4.60 -0.30
CA THR A 158 -0.12 3.20 -0.72
C THR A 158 -0.80 2.98 -2.08
N LEU A 159 -2.02 3.47 -2.25
CA LEU A 159 -2.75 3.37 -3.52
C LEU A 159 -2.04 4.11 -4.67
N ILE A 160 -1.61 5.35 -4.44
CA ILE A 160 -0.92 6.17 -5.44
C ILE A 160 0.38 5.50 -5.88
N ILE A 161 1.18 5.02 -4.92
CA ILE A 161 2.44 4.30 -5.22
C ILE A 161 2.13 3.01 -5.99
N ALA A 162 1.12 2.24 -5.60
CA ALA A 162 0.72 1.03 -6.31
C ALA A 162 0.29 1.30 -7.76
N ILE A 163 -0.50 2.37 -7.99
CA ILE A 163 -0.89 2.79 -9.35
C ILE A 163 0.34 3.23 -10.16
N GLY A 164 1.24 4.02 -9.56
CA GLY A 164 2.45 4.49 -10.22
C GLY A 164 3.36 3.35 -10.65
N GLN A 165 3.60 2.39 -9.75
CA GLN A 165 4.41 1.21 -10.03
C GLN A 165 3.77 0.33 -11.10
N GLU A 166 2.46 0.07 -11.00
CA GLU A 166 1.78 -0.72 -12.02
C GLU A 166 1.87 -0.05 -13.40
N ARG A 167 1.65 1.27 -13.50
CA ARG A 167 1.77 2.02 -14.77
C ARG A 167 3.18 1.96 -15.34
N PHE A 168 4.19 2.07 -14.49
CA PHE A 168 5.59 1.96 -14.88
C PHE A 168 5.89 0.57 -15.45
N SER A 169 5.53 -0.48 -14.71
CA SER A 169 5.72 -1.87 -15.13
C SER A 169 4.95 -2.20 -16.41
N ASP A 170 3.73 -1.66 -16.57
CA ASP A 170 2.90 -1.85 -17.76
C ASP A 170 3.57 -1.24 -19.01
N ARG A 171 4.10 -0.02 -18.92
CA ARG A 171 4.85 0.63 -20.00
C ARG A 171 6.10 -0.17 -20.36
N LYS A 172 6.88 -0.56 -19.35
CA LYS A 172 8.09 -1.37 -19.55
C LYS A 172 7.79 -2.71 -20.21
N SER A 173 6.70 -3.38 -19.81
CA SER A 173 6.30 -4.67 -20.40
C SER A 173 5.73 -4.56 -21.82
N SER A 174 5.21 -3.39 -22.19
CA SER A 174 4.68 -3.11 -23.54
C SER A 174 5.72 -2.50 -24.49
N GLY A 175 6.99 -2.42 -24.07
CA GLY A 175 8.07 -1.84 -24.88
C GLY A 175 7.94 -0.34 -25.09
N ARG A 176 7.08 0.33 -24.32
CA ARG A 176 6.95 1.80 -24.32
C ARG A 176 7.97 2.41 -23.37
N PRO A 177 8.53 3.59 -23.68
CA PRO A 177 9.45 4.26 -22.76
C PRO A 177 8.76 4.52 -21.42
N ALA A 178 9.39 4.06 -20.35
CA ALA A 178 8.84 4.03 -18.99
C ALA A 178 9.43 5.14 -18.10
N THR A 179 10.63 5.60 -18.39
CA THR A 179 11.32 6.73 -17.73
C THR A 179 11.42 7.95 -18.64
N GLU A 180 11.66 9.12 -18.04
CA GLU A 180 11.88 10.38 -18.78
C GLU A 180 13.10 10.27 -19.70
N ASP A 181 14.20 9.68 -19.22
CA ASP A 181 15.39 9.43 -20.03
C ASP A 181 15.07 8.59 -21.27
N GLU A 182 14.30 7.50 -21.14
CA GLU A 182 13.89 6.67 -22.28
C GLU A 182 12.97 7.44 -23.25
N ILE A 183 12.16 8.38 -22.75
CA ILE A 183 11.33 9.25 -23.59
C ILE A 183 12.21 10.24 -24.36
N LEU A 184 13.18 10.86 -23.68
CA LEU A 184 14.11 11.82 -24.29
C LEU A 184 15.01 11.13 -25.33
N ASP A 185 15.48 9.92 -25.05
CA ASP A 185 16.24 9.11 -26.00
C ASP A 185 15.41 8.76 -27.24
N ALA A 186 14.14 8.37 -27.05
CA ALA A 186 13.23 8.09 -28.16
C ALA A 186 12.91 9.33 -29.01
N LEU A 187 12.84 10.52 -28.40
CA LEU A 187 12.64 11.80 -29.09
C LEU A 187 13.90 12.22 -29.85
N ASN A 188 15.07 12.19 -29.20
CA ASN A 188 16.36 12.52 -29.84
C ASN A 188 16.70 11.57 -31.00
N TYR A 189 16.30 10.30 -30.92
CA TYR A 189 16.47 9.35 -32.02
C TYR A 189 15.65 9.73 -33.26
N ASN A 190 14.50 10.37 -33.07
CA ASN A 190 13.60 10.76 -34.16
C ASN A 190 14.02 12.08 -34.83
N ASP A 191 14.67 12.98 -34.08
CA ASP A 191 15.18 14.27 -34.59
C ASP A 191 16.56 14.15 -35.31
N GLY A 192 17.18 12.97 -35.28
CA GLY A 192 18.49 12.69 -35.90
C GLY A 192 18.46 12.26 -37.38
N GLN A 193 17.32 12.28 -38.05
CA GLN A 193 17.25 12.03 -39.50
C GLN A 193 17.58 13.33 -40.27
N TYR A 194 18.85 13.48 -40.66
CA TYR A 194 19.30 14.41 -41.71
C TYR A 194 19.26 13.73 -43.08
#